data_AF-A0A0C2GFN4-F1
#
_entry.id   AF-A0A0C2GFN4-F1
#
_cell.length_a   1.000
_cell.length_b   1.000
_cell.length_c   1.000
_cell.angle_alpha   90.00
_cell.angle_beta   90.00
_cell.angle_gamma   90.00
#
_symmetry.space_group_name_H-M   'P 1'
#
loop_
_entity.id
_entity.type
_entity.pdbx_description
1 polymer ?
#
loop_
_entity_poly.entity_id
_entity_poly.type
_entity_poly.pdbx_seq_one_letter_code
_entity_poly.pdbx_strand_id
1 'polypeptide(L)'
;MNLREKIAAGLGIEVFMSPQIRSEKTGSEQFQELYEGLKENDIEVKTVWLQVTSPIDWNPSSKTNIKFINDITKTAKDYEIMVGIYTNAYDWSQITKDANVKGGMLW
;
A
#
# COMPACT_ATOMS: atom_id res chain seq x y z
N MET A 1 -12.84 5.58 10.30
CA MET A 1 -12.43 6.09 8.97
C MET A 1 -11.31 7.09 9.19
N ASN A 2 -10.05 6.70 8.98
CA ASN A 2 -8.89 7.58 9.16
C ASN A 2 -8.40 8.01 7.77
N LEU A 3 -8.79 9.22 7.36
CA LEU A 3 -8.41 9.86 6.11
C LEU A 3 -7.40 10.97 6.43
N ARG A 4 -6.10 10.69 6.34
CA ARG A 4 -4.99 11.66 6.49
C ARG A 4 -3.86 11.15 5.59
N GLU A 5 -3.24 11.88 4.66
CA GLU A 5 -2.99 13.31 4.50
C GLU A 5 -2.95 13.63 2.99
N LYS A 6 -3.54 14.74 2.54
CA LYS A 6 -3.50 15.18 1.13
C LYS A 6 -2.33 16.15 0.94
N ILE A 7 -1.31 15.78 0.18
CA ILE A 7 -0.30 16.73 -0.32
C ILE A 7 -0.76 17.23 -1.69
N ALA A 8 -1.25 18.46 -1.74
CA ALA A 8 -1.68 19.13 -2.97
C ALA A 8 -0.59 20.08 -3.46
N ALA A 9 0.23 19.61 -4.40
CA ALA A 9 1.08 20.47 -5.21
C ALA A 9 0.97 20.06 -6.69
N GLY A 10 -0.14 20.42 -7.33
CA GLY A 10 -0.24 20.60 -8.80
C GLY A 10 0.04 19.42 -9.75
N LEU A 11 0.31 18.19 -9.28
CA LEU A 11 0.81 17.08 -10.13
C LEU A 11 -0.01 15.77 -10.09
N GLY A 12 -0.94 15.63 -9.16
CA GLY A 12 -1.77 14.44 -8.94
C GLY A 12 -2.04 14.28 -7.46
N ILE A 13 -3.15 13.64 -7.08
CA ILE A 13 -3.42 13.35 -5.68
C ILE A 13 -2.62 12.10 -5.31
N GLU A 14 -1.79 12.22 -4.28
CA GLU A 14 -1.11 11.09 -3.64
C GLU A 14 -1.86 10.74 -2.35
N VAL A 15 -2.06 9.44 -2.11
CA VAL A 15 -2.79 8.94 -0.93
C VAL A 15 -1.94 7.91 -0.21
N PHE A 16 -1.93 7.95 1.11
CA PHE A 16 -1.32 6.91 1.94
C PHE A 16 -2.33 5.81 2.26
N MET A 17 -1.92 4.56 2.09
CA MET A 17 -2.67 3.38 2.49
C MET A 17 -2.03 2.77 3.72
N SER A 18 -2.73 2.81 4.86
CA SER A 18 -2.38 2.03 6.05
C SER A 18 -3.07 0.66 5.96
N PRO A 19 -2.33 -0.43 5.70
CA PRO A 19 -2.95 -1.73 5.48
C PRO A 19 -3.57 -2.28 6.77
N GLN A 20 -4.72 -2.92 6.63
CA GLN A 20 -5.42 -3.60 7.72
C GLN A 20 -4.91 -5.04 7.83
N ILE A 21 -3.69 -5.24 8.31
CA ILE A 21 -3.01 -6.55 8.29
C ILE A 21 -3.70 -7.63 9.14
N ARG A 22 -4.51 -7.23 10.13
CA ARG A 22 -5.30 -8.15 10.97
C ARG A 22 -6.68 -8.50 10.39
N SER A 23 -7.04 -7.91 9.24
CA SER A 23 -8.27 -8.24 8.54
C SER A 23 -8.16 -9.60 7.85
N GLU A 24 -9.28 -10.27 7.63
CA GLU A 24 -9.36 -11.45 6.76
C GLU A 24 -9.31 -11.08 5.27
N LYS A 25 -9.45 -9.79 4.94
CA LYS A 25 -9.40 -9.29 3.56
C LYS A 25 -7.99 -9.37 2.98
N THR A 26 -7.92 -9.83 1.74
CA THR A 26 -6.73 -9.83 0.90
C THR A 26 -6.24 -8.42 0.58
N GLY A 27 -4.98 -8.32 0.13
CA GLY A 27 -4.43 -7.03 -0.30
C GLY A 27 -5.23 -6.42 -1.46
N SER A 28 -5.70 -7.25 -2.39
CA SER A 28 -6.54 -6.82 -3.51
C SER A 28 -7.85 -6.19 -3.04
N GLU A 29 -8.57 -6.83 -2.11
CA GLU A 29 -9.83 -6.30 -1.57
C GLU A 29 -9.61 -4.98 -0.84
N GLN A 30 -8.55 -4.86 -0.04
CA GLN A 30 -8.27 -3.61 0.67
C GLN A 30 -7.90 -2.46 -0.28
N PHE A 31 -7.19 -2.76 -1.38
CA PHE A 31 -6.89 -1.74 -2.39
C PHE A 31 -8.15 -1.33 -3.16
N GLN A 32 -9.01 -2.29 -3.53
CA GLN A 32 -10.28 -2.00 -4.20
C GLN A 32 -11.17 -1.10 -3.36
N GLU A 33 -11.32 -1.38 -2.07
CA GLU A 33 -12.11 -0.54 -1.15
C GLU A 33 -11.56 0.89 -1.05
N LEU A 34 -10.23 1.04 -1.00
CA LEU A 34 -9.60 2.34 -1.05
C LEU A 34 -9.90 3.06 -2.36
N TYR A 35 -9.67 2.40 -3.50
CA TYR A 35 -9.83 2.99 -4.83
C TYR A 35 -11.29 3.38 -5.11
N GLU A 36 -12.24 2.50 -4.81
CA GLU A 36 -13.67 2.77 -4.95
C GLU A 36 -14.10 3.93 -4.06
N GLY A 37 -13.67 3.97 -2.80
CA GLY A 37 -13.95 5.09 -1.90
C GLY A 37 -13.38 6.42 -2.41
N LEU A 38 -12.20 6.42 -3.03
CA LEU A 38 -11.63 7.62 -3.66
C LEU A 38 -12.45 8.05 -4.88
N LYS A 39 -12.79 7.11 -5.75
CA LYS A 39 -13.58 7.35 -6.97
C LYS A 39 -14.98 7.88 -6.67
N GLU A 40 -15.67 7.32 -5.67
CA GLU A 40 -16.98 7.78 -5.21
C GLU A 40 -16.97 9.21 -4.67
N ASN A 41 -15.80 9.72 -4.28
CA ASN A 41 -15.60 11.08 -3.78
C ASN A 41 -14.96 12.00 -4.83
N ASP A 42 -14.97 11.62 -6.11
CA ASP A 42 -14.38 12.36 -7.23
C ASP A 42 -12.88 12.66 -7.04
N ILE A 43 -12.15 11.76 -6.38
CA ILE A 43 -10.71 11.88 -6.15
C ILE A 43 -9.96 11.06 -7.20
N GLU A 44 -9.35 11.75 -8.17
CA GLU A 44 -8.42 11.15 -9.13
C GLU A 44 -7.02 10.99 -8.51
N VAL A 45 -6.76 9.80 -7.95
CA VAL A 45 -5.46 9.42 -7.40
C VAL A 45 -4.52 8.97 -8.52
N LYS A 46 -3.25 9.37 -8.45
CA LYS A 46 -2.20 8.89 -9.39
C LYS A 46 -1.24 7.91 -8.74
N THR A 47 -0.93 8.14 -7.46
CA THR A 47 0.01 7.33 -6.70
C THR A 47 -0.57 7.01 -5.32
N VAL A 48 -0.45 5.75 -4.91
CA VAL A 48 -0.76 5.30 -3.56
C VAL A 48 0.54 4.88 -2.86
N TRP A 49 0.81 5.44 -1.70
CA TRP A 49 1.93 5.06 -0.84
C TRP A 49 1.47 4.02 0.18
N LEU A 50 1.85 2.77 -0.02
CA LEU A 50 1.56 1.69 0.92
C LEU A 50 2.52 1.76 2.10
N GLN A 51 1.99 1.92 3.31
CA GLN A 51 2.79 1.96 4.52
C GLN A 51 3.18 0.54 4.95
N VAL A 52 4.46 0.20 4.85
CA VAL A 52 5.04 -1.07 5.29
C VAL A 52 5.96 -0.79 6.46
N THR A 53 5.36 -0.49 7.61
CA THR A 53 6.07 -0.10 8.84
C THR A 53 5.53 -0.86 10.03
N SER A 54 6.17 -0.71 11.18
CA SER A 54 5.72 -1.30 12.47
C SER A 54 5.64 -2.84 12.42
N PRO A 55 6.78 -3.55 12.40
CA PRO A 55 6.84 -4.99 12.17
C PRO A 55 5.96 -5.84 13.10
N ILE A 56 5.71 -5.35 14.31
CA ILE A 56 4.88 -6.03 15.31
C ILE A 56 3.41 -6.20 14.88
N ASP A 57 2.92 -5.35 13.98
CA ASP A 57 1.56 -5.43 13.46
C ASP A 57 1.41 -6.34 12.24
N TRP A 58 2.54 -6.78 11.66
CA TRP A 58 2.57 -7.64 10.49
C TRP A 58 2.52 -9.12 10.86
N ASN A 59 2.18 -9.96 9.88
CA ASN A 59 2.20 -11.39 10.09
C ASN A 59 3.65 -11.85 10.35
N PRO A 60 3.90 -12.77 11.30
CA PRO A 60 5.23 -13.34 11.52
C PRO A 60 5.83 -14.04 10.27
N SER A 61 4.97 -14.47 9.34
CA SER A 61 5.36 -15.05 8.06
C SER A 61 5.64 -13.96 7.02
N SER A 62 6.91 -13.74 6.70
CA SER A 62 7.31 -12.82 5.63
C SER A 62 6.72 -13.22 4.27
N LYS A 63 6.52 -14.52 4.01
CA LYS A 63 5.85 -15.00 2.79
C LYS A 63 4.42 -14.50 2.69
N THR A 64 3.70 -14.47 3.81
CA THR A 64 2.32 -13.95 3.88
C THR A 64 2.31 -12.45 3.63
N ASN A 65 3.25 -11.71 4.22
CA ASN A 65 3.38 -10.26 4.02
C ASN A 65 3.71 -9.90 2.57
N ILE A 66 4.68 -10.59 1.96
CA ILE A 66 5.06 -10.40 0.55
C ILE A 66 3.87 -10.69 -0.36
N LYS A 67 3.12 -11.77 -0.10
CA LYS A 67 1.91 -12.08 -0.87
C LYS A 67 0.91 -10.92 -0.78
N PHE A 68 0.63 -10.44 0.42
CA PHE A 68 -0.30 -9.33 0.65
C PHE A 68 0.12 -8.05 -0.09
N ILE A 69 1.41 -7.69 -0.02
CA ILE A 69 1.97 -6.53 -0.74
C ILE A 69 1.85 -6.72 -2.26
N ASN A 70 2.15 -7.92 -2.77
CA ASN A 70 2.04 -8.23 -4.20
C ASN A 70 0.59 -8.20 -4.70
N ASP A 71 -0.36 -8.63 -3.87
CA ASP A 71 -1.78 -8.55 -4.20
C ASP A 71 -2.21 -7.08 -4.38
N ILE A 72 -1.77 -6.18 -3.49
CA ILE A 72 -2.01 -4.72 -3.62
C ILE A 72 -1.39 -4.17 -4.90
N THR A 73 -0.08 -4.39 -5.12
CA THR A 73 0.63 -3.78 -6.25
C THR A 73 0.12 -4.29 -7.60
N LYS A 74 -0.25 -5.56 -7.68
CA LYS A 74 -0.85 -6.13 -8.88
C LYS A 74 -2.23 -5.52 -9.14
N THR A 75 -3.10 -5.47 -8.14
CA THR A 75 -4.45 -4.91 -8.32
C THR A 75 -4.38 -3.43 -8.68
N ALA A 76 -3.52 -2.64 -8.03
CA ALA A 76 -3.33 -1.24 -8.38
C ALA A 76 -2.89 -1.03 -9.84
N LYS A 77 -1.98 -1.89 -10.33
CA LYS A 77 -1.56 -1.87 -11.72
C LYS A 77 -2.71 -2.16 -12.69
N ASP A 78 -3.64 -3.05 -12.34
CA ASP A 78 -4.83 -3.33 -13.15
C ASP A 78 -5.77 -2.11 -13.25
N TYR A 79 -5.72 -1.19 -12.27
CA TYR A 79 -6.39 0.11 -12.29
C TYR A 79 -5.52 1.27 -12.80
N GLU A 80 -4.34 0.98 -13.36
CA GLU A 80 -3.37 1.97 -13.85
C GLU A 80 -2.87 2.97 -12.76
N ILE A 81 -2.92 2.56 -11.49
CA ILE A 81 -2.45 3.35 -10.34
C ILE A 81 -1.03 2.93 -9.95
N MET A 82 -0.14 3.90 -9.74
CA MET A 82 1.20 3.65 -9.23
C MET A 82 1.17 3.36 -7.73
N VAL A 83 1.91 2.35 -7.27
CA VAL A 83 2.09 2.08 -5.82
C VAL A 83 3.55 2.25 -5.43
N GLY A 84 3.80 3.17 -4.50
CA GLY A 84 5.08 3.32 -3.80
C GLY A 84 5.04 2.60 -2.44
N ILE A 85 6.20 2.15 -1.95
CA ILE A 85 6.31 1.53 -0.62
C ILE A 85 6.99 2.52 0.31
N TYR A 86 6.27 2.93 1.36
CA TYR A 86 6.79 3.78 2.43
C TYR A 86 7.28 2.89 3.58
N THR A 87 8.60 2.83 3.80
CA THR A 87 9.23 1.94 4.79
C THR A 87 10.64 2.39 5.14
N ASN A 88 11.21 1.87 6.22
CA ASN A 88 12.64 1.99 6.49
C ASN A 88 13.34 0.62 6.33
N ALA A 89 14.68 0.62 6.26
CA ALA A 89 15.44 -0.62 6.04
C ALA A 89 15.20 -1.69 7.11
N TYR A 90 15.05 -1.30 8.37
CA TYR A 90 14.78 -2.22 9.47
C TYR A 90 13.40 -2.87 9.31
N ASP A 91 12.36 -2.05 9.12
CA ASP A 91 10.98 -2.52 8.96
C ASP A 91 10.85 -3.42 7.74
N TRP A 92 11.45 -3.03 6.61
CA TRP A 92 11.45 -3.82 5.39
C TRP A 92 12.07 -5.20 5.59
N SER A 93 13.25 -5.25 6.25
CA SER A 93 13.92 -6.50 6.55
C SER A 93 13.09 -7.38 7.48
N GLN A 94 12.52 -6.81 8.55
CA GLN A 94 11.69 -7.57 9.50
C GLN A 94 10.41 -8.11 8.86
N ILE A 95 9.74 -7.31 8.03
CA ILE A 95 8.43 -7.64 7.46
C ILE A 95 8.57 -8.56 6.25
N THR A 96 9.60 -8.38 5.41
CA THR A 96 9.72 -9.06 4.12
C THR A 96 10.94 -9.95 3.98
N LYS A 97 11.90 -9.92 4.91
CA LYS A 97 13.24 -10.51 4.75
C LYS A 97 13.94 -9.99 3.50
N ASP A 98 13.93 -8.67 3.34
CA ASP A 98 14.62 -7.95 2.27
C ASP A 98 14.19 -8.39 0.86
N ALA A 99 12.90 -8.70 0.71
CA ALA A 99 12.36 -9.15 -0.55
C ALA A 99 12.55 -8.09 -1.64
N ASN A 100 12.87 -8.53 -2.85
CA ASN A 100 12.89 -7.65 -4.01
C ASN A 100 11.46 -7.53 -4.56
N VAL A 101 10.80 -6.39 -4.33
CA VAL A 101 9.50 -6.11 -4.93
C VAL A 101 9.73 -5.37 -6.24
N LYS A 102 9.32 -6.00 -7.34
CA LYS A 102 9.44 -5.41 -8.67
C LYS A 102 8.57 -4.16 -8.78
N GLY A 103 9.19 -3.01 -9.06
CA GLY A 103 8.50 -1.77 -9.42
C GLY A 103 8.18 -0.80 -8.27
N GLY A 104 8.62 -1.08 -7.04
CA GLY A 104 8.44 -0.18 -5.91
C GLY A 104 9.61 0.81 -5.76
N MET A 105 9.33 2.10 -5.80
CA MET A 105 10.22 3.10 -5.19
C MET A 105 10.15 2.89 -3.67
N LEU A 106 11.31 2.61 -3.06
CA LEU A 106 11.46 2.57 -1.60
C LEU A 106 11.81 3.98 -1.14
N TRP A 107 11.03 4.53 -0.22
CA TRP A 107 11.31 5.80 0.46
C TRP A 107 11.10 5.65 1.96
#